data_AF-A0A8C2DW86-F1
#
_entry.id   AF-A0A8C2DW86-F1
#
_cell.length_a   1.000
_cell.length_b   1.000
_cell.length_c   1.000
_cell.angle_alpha   90.00
_cell.angle_beta   90.00
_cell.angle_gamma   90.00
#
_symmetry.space_group_name_H-M   'P 1'
#
loop_
_entity.id
_entity.type
_entity.pdbx_description
1 polymer ?
#
loop_
_entity_poly.entity_id
_entity_poly.type
_entity_poly.pdbx_seq_one_letter_code
_entity_poly.pdbx_strand_id
1 'polypeptide(L)'
;MVKRKYDPNYLKNGFSYIEDKNGQKPQCVLCSEVLANESMKPSKLKRHLETKHPASKDKPVEFFQRRLQELRASQKCLTASCSKQEQALRASYLVAHRIAKAKKPHTVAEELILPAAMDMVREVLDQSAADKLITIPLSNDTIARRIEDMSGNIKQQTTARIQASPYYALQMDESTDIANHAILLVYVRHVWDGDLQEQFLCSRDLPTTTKAEDIFNTLDLYLSSLGLSWEYCVGITTDGAASMTGKHSGVVKRILERAPNATWNHCFLHREALAAKNMVPLLDEALTNVIKVVNHIKRSAKSSRCFSHLCKDLGSEHMQVLYHSEVHWLSRGKVLSCFYELKTEIATFLSETNSPYAELFDNEMWLVRVAKLLCSRKRSHCG
;
A
#
# COMPACT_ATOMS: atom_id res chain seq x y z
N MET A 1 -12.44 3.70 48.34
CA MET A 1 -13.85 3.38 47.99
C MET A 1 -14.06 1.88 48.18
N VAL A 2 -14.98 1.46 49.06
CA VAL A 2 -15.25 0.02 49.30
C VAL A 2 -16.04 -0.54 48.12
N LYS A 3 -15.42 -1.41 47.31
CA LYS A 3 -16.10 -2.12 46.22
C LYS A 3 -16.95 -3.25 46.80
N ARG A 4 -18.27 -3.16 46.69
CA ARG A 4 -19.19 -4.22 47.13
C ARG A 4 -19.30 -5.31 46.09
N LYS A 5 -19.45 -6.57 46.54
CA LYS A 5 -19.72 -7.72 45.69
C LYS A 5 -21.21 -8.07 45.71
N TYR A 6 -21.67 -8.70 44.65
CA TYR A 6 -23.03 -9.19 44.51
C TYR A 6 -23.28 -10.36 45.48
N ASP A 7 -24.46 -10.36 46.09
CA ASP A 7 -24.99 -11.48 46.86
C ASP A 7 -26.16 -12.10 46.07
N PRO A 8 -26.19 -13.42 45.85
CA PRO A 8 -27.31 -14.10 45.18
C PRO A 8 -28.69 -13.79 45.78
N ASN A 9 -28.76 -13.50 47.07
CA ASN A 9 -30.00 -13.08 47.73
C ASN A 9 -30.57 -11.77 47.20
N TYR A 10 -29.80 -10.95 46.46
CA TYR A 10 -30.30 -9.72 45.87
C TYR A 10 -31.26 -9.95 44.70
N LEU A 11 -31.31 -11.18 44.16
CA LEU A 11 -32.30 -11.54 43.14
C LEU A 11 -33.74 -11.44 43.67
N LYS A 12 -33.97 -11.67 44.97
CA LYS A 12 -35.28 -11.47 45.59
C LYS A 12 -35.77 -10.02 45.55
N ASN A 13 -34.84 -9.08 45.40
CA ASN A 13 -35.14 -7.65 45.20
C ASN A 13 -35.15 -7.28 43.70
N GLY A 14 -35.11 -8.26 42.79
CA GLY A 14 -35.11 -8.05 41.34
C GLY A 14 -33.77 -7.66 40.74
N PHE A 15 -32.64 -7.97 41.38
CA PHE A 15 -31.31 -7.59 40.90
C PHE A 15 -30.39 -8.76 40.57
N SER A 16 -29.71 -8.63 39.44
CA SER A 16 -28.53 -9.40 39.07
C SER A 16 -27.30 -8.48 39.07
N TYR A 17 -26.18 -8.93 38.49
CA TYR A 17 -24.99 -8.11 38.36
C TYR A 17 -24.38 -8.19 36.96
N ILE A 18 -23.68 -7.12 36.58
CA ILE A 18 -22.76 -7.06 35.45
C ILE A 18 -21.36 -6.83 36.01
N GLU A 19 -20.35 -7.42 35.39
CA GLU A 19 -18.95 -7.22 35.74
C GLU A 19 -18.28 -6.35 34.67
N ASP A 20 -17.64 -5.25 35.09
CA ASP A 20 -16.84 -4.38 34.23
C ASP A 20 -15.42 -4.22 34.78
N LYS A 21 -14.56 -3.45 34.08
CA LYS A 21 -13.17 -3.17 34.49
C LYS A 21 -13.06 -2.57 35.92
N ASN A 22 -14.15 -2.01 36.45
CA ASN A 22 -14.22 -1.37 37.75
C ASN A 22 -14.89 -2.25 38.83
N GLY A 23 -15.41 -3.42 38.50
CA GLY A 23 -15.99 -4.41 39.43
C GLY A 23 -17.46 -4.73 39.12
N GLN A 24 -18.16 -5.34 40.08
CA GLN A 24 -19.56 -5.74 39.90
C GLN A 24 -20.52 -4.56 40.10
N LYS A 25 -21.51 -4.41 39.22
CA LYS A 25 -22.57 -3.40 39.31
C LYS A 25 -23.94 -4.07 39.30
N PRO A 26 -24.92 -3.63 40.11
CA PRO A 26 -26.22 -4.28 40.15
C PRO A 26 -27.06 -3.85 38.96
N GLN A 27 -27.67 -4.82 38.28
CA GLN A 27 -28.59 -4.61 37.16
C GLN A 27 -29.99 -5.09 37.54
N CYS A 28 -30.99 -4.21 37.38
CA CYS A 28 -32.39 -4.57 37.57
C CYS A 28 -32.86 -5.52 36.46
N VAL A 29 -33.48 -6.65 36.82
CA VAL A 29 -33.92 -7.66 35.85
C VAL A 29 -35.23 -7.30 35.13
N LEU A 30 -35.91 -6.23 35.56
CA LEU A 30 -37.20 -5.79 35.00
C LEU A 30 -37.03 -4.65 33.99
N CYS A 31 -36.21 -3.65 34.30
CA CYS A 31 -35.97 -2.50 33.43
C CYS A 31 -34.58 -2.47 32.79
N SER A 32 -33.72 -3.43 33.11
CA SER A 32 -32.33 -3.51 32.64
C SER A 32 -31.42 -2.37 33.11
N GLU A 33 -31.89 -1.47 33.97
CA GLU A 33 -31.11 -0.33 34.51
C GLU A 33 -29.92 -0.83 35.33
N VAL A 34 -28.73 -0.30 35.03
CA VAL A 34 -27.48 -0.62 35.73
C VAL A 34 -27.16 0.49 36.70
N LEU A 35 -27.12 0.18 37.99
CA LEU A 35 -26.83 1.17 39.03
C LEU A 35 -25.33 1.22 39.35
N ALA A 36 -24.88 2.28 40.00
CA ALA A 36 -23.51 2.35 40.53
C ALA A 36 -23.25 1.27 41.60
N ASN A 37 -22.00 0.83 41.76
CA ASN A 37 -21.61 -0.16 42.78
C ASN A 37 -22.03 0.25 44.20
N GLU A 38 -22.03 1.55 44.50
CA GLU A 38 -22.48 2.09 45.80
C GLU A 38 -23.95 1.78 46.13
N SER A 39 -24.77 1.55 45.10
CA SER A 39 -26.17 1.18 45.19
C SER A 39 -26.39 -0.30 45.48
N MET A 40 -25.33 -1.11 45.52
CA MET A 40 -25.34 -2.53 45.90
C MET A 40 -25.50 -2.70 47.43
N LYS A 41 -26.53 -2.05 48.00
CA LYS A 41 -27.03 -2.23 49.37
C LYS A 41 -28.46 -2.77 49.30
N PRO A 42 -28.85 -3.76 50.13
CA PRO A 42 -30.20 -4.31 50.13
C PRO A 42 -31.31 -3.26 50.19
N SER A 43 -31.16 -2.25 51.05
CA SER A 43 -32.14 -1.16 51.21
C SER A 43 -32.29 -0.30 49.96
N LYS A 44 -31.21 -0.03 49.23
CA LYS A 44 -31.23 0.75 47.99
C LYS A 44 -31.83 -0.03 46.82
N LEU A 45 -31.52 -1.33 46.73
CA LEU A 45 -32.08 -2.22 45.71
C LEU A 45 -33.59 -2.42 45.93
N LYS A 46 -34.00 -2.69 47.17
CA LYS A 46 -35.42 -2.80 47.55
C LYS A 46 -36.19 -1.51 47.24
N ARG A 47 -35.63 -0.35 47.58
CA ARG A 47 -36.22 0.95 47.25
C ARG A 47 -36.40 1.14 45.74
N HIS A 48 -35.44 0.71 44.91
CA HIS A 48 -35.60 0.78 43.46
C HIS A 48 -36.78 -0.09 43.00
N LEU A 49 -36.88 -1.33 43.48
CA LEU A 49 -37.99 -2.22 43.15
C LEU A 49 -39.34 -1.61 43.55
N GLU A 50 -39.45 -1.07 44.77
CA GLU A 50 -40.70 -0.50 45.29
C GLU A 50 -41.13 0.78 44.56
N THR A 51 -40.18 1.63 44.18
CA THR A 51 -40.47 2.93 43.55
C THR A 51 -40.67 2.83 42.04
N LYS A 52 -39.86 2.02 41.34
CA LYS A 52 -39.91 1.89 39.87
C LYS A 52 -40.81 0.74 39.41
N HIS A 53 -40.99 -0.28 40.25
CA HIS A 53 -41.73 -1.50 39.91
C HIS A 53 -42.72 -1.91 41.02
N PRO A 54 -43.63 -1.01 41.46
CA PRO A 54 -44.53 -1.26 42.60
C PRO A 54 -45.38 -2.51 42.42
N ALA A 55 -45.79 -2.83 41.19
CA ALA A 55 -46.57 -4.03 40.85
C ALA A 55 -45.80 -5.35 41.00
N SER A 56 -44.47 -5.30 41.16
CA SER A 56 -43.61 -6.48 41.26
C SER A 56 -42.98 -6.66 42.65
N LYS A 57 -43.31 -5.82 43.63
CA LYS A 57 -42.66 -5.80 44.96
C LYS A 57 -42.83 -7.10 45.76
N ASP A 58 -44.00 -7.74 45.64
CA ASP A 58 -44.37 -8.95 46.39
C ASP A 58 -44.28 -10.23 45.53
N LYS A 59 -43.62 -10.16 44.37
CA LYS A 59 -43.47 -11.33 43.50
C LYS A 59 -42.44 -12.31 44.09
N PRO A 60 -42.65 -13.63 43.90
CA PRO A 60 -41.75 -14.63 44.46
C PRO A 60 -40.43 -14.67 43.65
N VAL A 61 -39.37 -15.25 44.22
CA VAL A 61 -38.01 -15.23 43.63
C VAL A 61 -37.97 -15.90 42.26
N GLU A 62 -38.82 -16.90 42.04
CA GLU A 62 -38.97 -17.63 40.78
C GLU A 62 -39.39 -16.70 39.63
N PHE A 63 -40.21 -15.69 39.91
CA PHE A 63 -40.57 -14.67 38.91
C PHE A 63 -39.34 -13.89 38.45
N PHE A 64 -38.48 -13.48 39.38
CA PHE A 64 -37.25 -12.75 39.06
C PHE A 64 -36.20 -13.65 38.42
N GLN A 65 -36.14 -14.94 38.76
CA GLN A 65 -35.30 -15.93 38.08
C GLN A 65 -35.70 -16.07 36.60
N ARG A 66 -37.00 -16.16 36.29
CA ARG A 66 -37.47 -16.22 34.91
C ARG A 66 -37.12 -14.95 34.13
N ARG A 67 -37.34 -13.77 34.72
CA ARG A 67 -36.96 -12.48 34.10
C ARG A 67 -35.45 -12.36 33.88
N LEU A 68 -34.64 -12.87 34.79
CA LEU A 68 -33.19 -12.92 34.61
C LEU A 68 -32.80 -13.84 33.44
N GLN A 69 -33.46 -14.98 33.26
CA GLN A 69 -33.22 -15.87 32.12
C GLN A 69 -33.58 -15.17 30.79
N GLU A 70 -34.74 -14.51 30.73
CA GLU A 70 -35.17 -13.72 29.56
C GLU A 70 -34.16 -12.61 29.22
N LEU A 71 -33.73 -11.85 30.24
CA LEU A 71 -32.74 -10.77 30.08
C LEU A 71 -31.41 -11.31 29.53
N ARG A 72 -30.90 -12.41 30.10
CA ARG A 72 -29.65 -13.05 29.66
C ARG A 72 -29.76 -13.62 28.24
N ALA A 73 -30.91 -14.20 27.88
CA ALA A 73 -31.15 -14.69 26.53
C ALA A 73 -31.15 -13.54 25.51
N SER A 74 -31.80 -12.42 25.84
CA SER A 74 -31.80 -11.20 25.02
C SER A 74 -30.39 -10.62 24.83
N GLN A 75 -29.63 -10.49 25.92
CA GLN A 75 -28.23 -10.02 25.86
C GLN A 75 -27.32 -10.95 25.03
N LYS A 76 -27.49 -12.27 25.16
CA LYS A 76 -26.77 -13.25 24.32
C LYS A 76 -27.12 -13.12 22.84
N CYS A 77 -28.38 -12.88 22.51
CA CYS A 77 -28.80 -12.69 21.12
C CYS A 77 -28.19 -11.41 20.52
N LEU A 78 -28.23 -10.30 21.26
CA LEU A 78 -27.66 -9.02 20.84
C LEU A 78 -26.13 -9.10 20.64
N THR A 79 -25.42 -9.72 21.59
CA THR A 79 -23.96 -9.89 21.49
C THR A 79 -23.56 -10.80 20.33
N ALA A 80 -24.28 -11.90 20.11
CA ALA A 80 -24.04 -12.78 18.97
C ALA A 80 -24.27 -12.09 17.62
N SER A 81 -25.32 -11.28 17.49
CA SER A 81 -25.61 -10.50 16.27
C SER A 81 -24.54 -9.43 16.01
N CYS A 82 -24.07 -8.75 17.06
CA CYS A 82 -23.00 -7.76 16.94
C CYS A 82 -21.67 -8.41 16.50
N SER A 83 -21.32 -9.57 17.07
CA SER A 83 -20.11 -10.31 16.66
C SER A 83 -20.15 -10.81 15.21
N LYS A 84 -21.34 -11.18 14.69
CA LYS A 84 -21.51 -11.61 13.29
C LYS A 84 -21.29 -10.44 12.33
N GLN A 85 -21.79 -9.25 12.66
CA GLN A 85 -21.56 -8.04 11.87
C GLN A 85 -20.07 -7.64 11.87
N GLU A 86 -19.38 -7.80 12.99
CA GLU A 86 -17.93 -7.53 13.08
C GLU A 86 -17.10 -8.47 12.21
N GLN A 87 -17.44 -9.77 12.19
CA GLN A 87 -16.77 -10.75 11.33
C GLN A 87 -16.96 -10.45 9.84
N ALA A 88 -18.18 -10.14 9.41
CA ALA A 88 -18.47 -9.77 8.02
C ALA A 88 -17.74 -8.48 7.61
N LEU A 89 -17.71 -7.48 8.50
CA LEU A 89 -16.97 -6.24 8.26
C LEU A 89 -15.46 -6.50 8.12
N ARG A 90 -14.88 -7.29 9.01
CA ARG A 90 -13.46 -7.65 8.95
C ARG A 90 -13.12 -8.42 7.67
N ALA A 91 -13.99 -9.35 7.27
CA ALA A 91 -13.84 -10.07 6.00
C ALA A 91 -13.85 -9.11 4.80
N SER A 92 -14.76 -8.12 4.78
CA SER A 92 -14.83 -7.10 3.74
C SER A 92 -13.53 -6.29 3.62
N TYR A 93 -12.96 -5.82 4.73
CA TYR A 93 -11.64 -5.16 4.73
C TYR A 93 -10.52 -6.05 4.20
N LEU A 94 -10.51 -7.34 4.57
CA LEU A 94 -9.50 -8.29 4.10
C LEU A 94 -9.60 -8.56 2.59
N VAL A 95 -10.80 -8.54 2.01
CA VAL A 95 -11.00 -8.63 0.56
C VAL A 95 -10.54 -7.35 -0.11
N ALA A 96 -10.97 -6.18 0.38
CA ALA A 96 -10.57 -4.87 -0.14
C ALA A 96 -9.05 -4.69 -0.15
N HIS A 97 -8.36 -5.10 0.92
CA HIS A 97 -6.90 -5.06 1.01
C HIS A 97 -6.22 -5.94 -0.06
N ARG A 98 -6.75 -7.14 -0.32
CA ARG A 98 -6.22 -8.02 -1.38
C ARG A 98 -6.41 -7.42 -2.77
N ILE A 99 -7.58 -6.84 -3.04
CA ILE A 99 -7.88 -6.17 -4.31
C ILE A 99 -6.93 -4.99 -4.54
N ALA A 100 -6.75 -4.13 -3.54
CA ALA A 100 -5.82 -3.01 -3.59
C ALA A 100 -4.38 -3.48 -3.84
N LYS A 101 -3.91 -4.49 -3.09
CA LYS A 101 -2.56 -5.06 -3.25
C LYS A 101 -2.34 -5.67 -4.64
N ALA A 102 -3.38 -6.28 -5.21
CA ALA A 102 -3.34 -6.86 -6.55
C ALA A 102 -3.57 -5.82 -7.68
N LYS A 103 -3.82 -4.54 -7.33
CA LYS A 103 -4.12 -3.46 -8.28
C LYS A 103 -5.27 -3.82 -9.23
N LYS A 104 -6.33 -4.43 -8.69
CA LYS A 104 -7.51 -4.83 -9.46
C LYS A 104 -8.65 -3.82 -9.31
N PRO A 105 -9.55 -3.72 -10.32
CA PRO A 105 -10.78 -2.93 -10.19
C PRO A 105 -11.60 -3.37 -8.97
N HIS A 106 -12.32 -2.43 -8.36
CA HIS A 106 -13.16 -2.71 -7.19
C HIS A 106 -14.32 -3.67 -7.51
N THR A 107 -14.85 -3.61 -8.73
CA THR A 107 -15.94 -4.47 -9.24
C THR A 107 -15.61 -5.96 -9.18
N VAL A 108 -14.33 -6.34 -9.22
CA VAL A 108 -13.90 -7.74 -9.13
C VAL A 108 -14.41 -8.44 -7.87
N ALA A 109 -14.67 -7.68 -6.79
CA ALA A 109 -15.23 -8.23 -5.57
C ALA A 109 -16.62 -8.84 -5.76
N GLU A 110 -17.52 -8.12 -6.43
CA GLU A 110 -18.91 -8.54 -6.65
C GLU A 110 -19.07 -9.38 -7.92
N GLU A 111 -18.25 -9.13 -8.95
CA GLU A 111 -18.33 -9.82 -10.24
C GLU A 111 -17.69 -11.22 -10.22
N LEU A 112 -16.65 -11.43 -9.39
CA LEU A 112 -15.86 -12.66 -9.44
C LEU A 112 -15.59 -13.27 -8.06
N ILE A 113 -15.09 -12.48 -7.10
CA ILE A 113 -14.61 -13.01 -5.82
C ILE A 113 -15.77 -13.60 -5.00
N LEU A 114 -16.86 -12.85 -4.84
CA LEU A 114 -18.01 -13.31 -4.05
C LEU A 114 -18.71 -14.51 -4.71
N PRO A 115 -19.06 -14.50 -6.01
CA PRO A 115 -19.65 -15.67 -6.66
C PRO A 115 -18.77 -16.92 -6.56
N ALA A 116 -17.47 -16.80 -6.87
CA ALA A 116 -16.55 -17.93 -6.80
C ALA A 116 -16.42 -18.49 -5.36
N ALA A 117 -16.34 -17.61 -4.35
CA ALA A 117 -16.31 -18.03 -2.96
C ALA A 117 -17.60 -18.74 -2.54
N MET A 118 -18.75 -18.26 -3.00
CA MET A 118 -20.04 -18.89 -2.74
C MET A 118 -20.17 -20.26 -3.40
N ASP A 119 -19.76 -20.41 -4.66
CA ASP A 119 -19.81 -21.70 -5.35
C ASP A 119 -18.89 -22.73 -4.66
N MET A 120 -17.66 -22.33 -4.31
CA MET A 120 -16.76 -23.21 -3.56
C MET A 120 -17.33 -23.63 -2.20
N VAL A 121 -17.88 -22.70 -1.42
CA VAL A 121 -18.42 -23.02 -0.09
C VAL A 121 -19.70 -23.85 -0.18
N ARG A 122 -20.52 -23.62 -1.21
CA ARG A 122 -21.74 -24.40 -1.44
C ARG A 122 -21.44 -25.87 -1.75
N GLU A 123 -20.45 -26.12 -2.61
CA GLU A 123 -20.07 -27.48 -3.02
C GLU A 123 -19.23 -28.22 -1.96
N VAL A 124 -18.33 -27.52 -1.27
CA VAL A 124 -17.41 -28.14 -0.29
C VAL A 124 -18.06 -28.29 1.09
N LEU A 125 -18.95 -27.37 1.46
CA LEU A 125 -19.61 -27.35 2.77
C LEU A 125 -21.12 -27.56 2.61
N ASP A 126 -21.88 -26.47 2.47
CA ASP A 126 -23.33 -26.50 2.31
C ASP A 126 -23.87 -25.11 1.93
N GLN A 127 -25.15 -25.05 1.52
CA GLN A 127 -25.84 -23.80 1.17
C GLN A 127 -25.93 -22.82 2.34
N SER A 128 -26.13 -23.30 3.57
CA SER A 128 -26.27 -22.44 4.75
C SER A 128 -24.96 -21.72 5.10
N ALA A 129 -23.81 -22.37 4.86
CA ALA A 129 -22.49 -21.77 4.96
C ALA A 129 -22.27 -20.73 3.85
N ALA A 130 -22.72 -21.03 2.62
CA ALA A 130 -22.60 -20.11 1.49
C ALA A 130 -23.43 -18.83 1.70
N ASP A 131 -24.66 -18.95 2.22
CA ASP A 131 -25.55 -17.81 2.48
C ASP A 131 -24.97 -16.81 3.49
N LYS A 132 -24.07 -17.27 4.38
CA LYS A 132 -23.36 -16.36 5.30
C LYS A 132 -22.42 -15.40 4.56
N LEU A 133 -21.88 -15.78 3.39
CA LEU A 133 -20.99 -14.92 2.61
C LEU A 133 -21.73 -13.73 1.99
N ILE A 134 -23.02 -13.87 1.68
CA ILE A 134 -23.86 -12.78 1.15
C ILE A 134 -23.90 -11.59 2.12
N THR A 135 -23.73 -11.85 3.41
CA THR A 135 -23.72 -10.80 4.44
C THR A 135 -22.46 -9.95 4.43
N ILE A 136 -21.39 -10.36 3.72
CA ILE A 136 -20.15 -9.61 3.59
C ILE A 136 -20.36 -8.48 2.58
N PRO A 137 -20.22 -7.21 2.98
CA PRO A 137 -20.44 -6.10 2.06
C PRO A 137 -19.25 -5.97 1.12
N LEU A 138 -19.42 -6.37 -0.14
CA LEU A 138 -18.37 -6.43 -1.16
C LEU A 138 -18.72 -5.66 -2.44
N SER A 139 -19.73 -4.78 -2.41
CA SER A 139 -20.06 -3.96 -3.56
C SER A 139 -18.89 -3.06 -3.99
N ASN A 140 -18.87 -2.64 -5.26
CA ASN A 140 -17.88 -1.70 -5.79
C ASN A 140 -17.61 -0.51 -4.85
N ASP A 141 -18.67 0.17 -4.40
CA ASP A 141 -18.58 1.35 -3.53
C ASP A 141 -18.15 1.02 -2.11
N THR A 142 -18.44 -0.20 -1.64
CA THR A 142 -17.94 -0.65 -0.34
C THR A 142 -16.44 -0.88 -0.41
N ILE A 143 -15.97 -1.60 -1.42
CA ILE A 143 -14.54 -1.85 -1.59
C ILE A 143 -13.78 -0.53 -1.74
N ALA A 144 -14.30 0.40 -2.55
CA ALA A 144 -13.72 1.74 -2.69
C ALA A 144 -13.55 2.44 -1.34
N ARG A 145 -14.64 2.56 -0.55
CA ARG A 145 -14.60 3.19 0.78
C ARG A 145 -13.66 2.48 1.73
N ARG A 146 -13.61 1.15 1.72
CA ARG A 146 -12.71 0.38 2.61
C ARG A 146 -11.25 0.61 2.28
N ILE A 147 -10.91 0.73 1.00
CA ILE A 147 -9.56 1.09 0.55
C ILE A 147 -9.24 2.52 0.99
N GLU A 148 -10.18 3.45 0.86
CA GLU A 148 -10.03 4.83 1.33
C GLU A 148 -9.85 4.90 2.85
N ASP A 149 -10.65 4.18 3.64
CA ASP A 149 -10.54 4.07 5.09
C ASP A 149 -9.13 3.58 5.50
N MET A 150 -8.65 2.50 4.86
CA MET A 150 -7.31 1.96 5.11
C MET A 150 -6.21 2.95 4.71
N SER A 151 -6.35 3.61 3.56
CA SER A 151 -5.41 4.64 3.09
C SER A 151 -5.35 5.82 4.06
N GLY A 152 -6.51 6.30 4.52
CA GLY A 152 -6.62 7.37 5.51
C GLY A 152 -5.95 7.00 6.82
N ASN A 153 -6.14 5.76 7.29
CA ASN A 153 -5.47 5.27 8.49
C ASN A 153 -3.94 5.19 8.33
N ILE A 154 -3.44 4.69 7.19
CA ILE A 154 -2.00 4.69 6.88
C ILE A 154 -1.47 6.13 6.88
N LYS A 155 -2.15 7.04 6.19
CA LYS A 155 -1.77 8.46 6.13
C LYS A 155 -1.69 9.10 7.51
N GLN A 156 -2.67 8.85 8.39
CA GLN A 156 -2.65 9.35 9.77
C GLN A 156 -1.46 8.81 10.55
N GLN A 157 -1.18 7.51 10.46
CA GLN A 157 -0.02 6.91 11.12
C GLN A 157 1.29 7.48 10.57
N THR A 158 1.46 7.54 9.25
CA THR A 158 2.64 8.12 8.60
C THR A 158 2.84 9.57 9.03
N THR A 159 1.78 10.39 9.04
CA THR A 159 1.85 11.79 9.48
C THR A 159 2.32 11.89 10.93
N ALA A 160 1.72 11.12 11.84
CA ALA A 160 2.12 11.11 13.25
C ALA A 160 3.58 10.69 13.44
N ARG A 161 4.07 9.72 12.64
CA ARG A 161 5.47 9.28 12.68
C ARG A 161 6.43 10.35 12.18
N ILE A 162 6.09 11.06 11.11
CA ILE A 162 6.92 12.15 10.57
C ILE A 162 6.95 13.31 11.57
N GLN A 163 5.81 13.67 12.17
CA GLN A 163 5.73 14.72 13.19
C GLN A 163 6.54 14.39 14.45
N ALA A 164 6.66 13.11 14.81
CA ALA A 164 7.50 12.64 15.91
C ALA A 164 8.99 12.54 15.54
N SER A 165 9.32 12.58 14.25
CA SER A 165 10.70 12.52 13.76
C SER A 165 11.40 13.87 13.99
N PRO A 166 12.66 13.88 14.43
CA PRO A 166 13.41 15.13 14.59
C PRO A 166 13.64 15.85 13.25
N TYR A 167 13.77 15.08 12.17
CA TYR A 167 14.03 15.60 10.82
C TYR A 167 13.33 14.75 9.76
N TYR A 168 13.11 15.32 8.58
CA TYR A 168 12.66 14.58 7.41
C TYR A 168 13.35 15.07 6.14
N ALA A 169 13.30 14.26 5.09
CA ALA A 169 13.75 14.60 3.75
C ALA A 169 12.65 14.27 2.73
N LEU A 170 12.60 15.02 1.65
CA LEU A 170 11.61 14.86 0.59
C LEU A 170 12.27 14.44 -0.71
N GLN A 171 11.66 13.48 -1.39
CA GLN A 171 11.98 13.15 -2.78
C GLN A 171 10.77 13.45 -3.65
N MET A 172 10.98 14.21 -4.72
CA MET A 172 9.93 14.72 -5.58
C MET A 172 10.21 14.34 -7.03
N ASP A 173 9.17 13.88 -7.72
CA ASP A 173 9.21 13.55 -9.13
C ASP A 173 7.94 14.05 -9.82
N GLU A 174 8.06 14.51 -11.06
CA GLU A 174 6.92 14.92 -11.89
C GLU A 174 6.61 13.80 -12.87
N SER A 175 5.34 13.42 -12.98
CA SER A 175 4.85 12.46 -13.97
C SER A 175 3.64 13.04 -14.69
N THR A 176 3.40 12.62 -15.91
CA THR A 176 2.16 12.89 -16.64
C THR A 176 1.28 11.64 -16.62
N ASP A 177 -0.01 11.78 -16.34
CA ASP A 177 -0.96 10.67 -16.47
C ASP A 177 -1.36 10.41 -17.93
N ILE A 178 -2.23 9.42 -18.16
CA ILE A 178 -2.71 9.05 -19.50
C ILE A 178 -3.57 10.14 -20.16
N ALA A 179 -4.06 11.10 -19.39
CA ALA A 179 -4.83 12.26 -19.86
C ALA A 179 -3.95 13.51 -20.03
N ASN A 180 -2.62 13.38 -19.90
CA ASN A 180 -1.62 14.45 -19.92
C ASN A 180 -1.74 15.46 -18.78
N HIS A 181 -2.36 15.09 -17.66
CA HIS A 181 -2.31 15.90 -16.45
C HIS A 181 -0.97 15.70 -15.73
N ALA A 182 -0.34 16.80 -15.34
CA ALA A 182 0.88 16.78 -14.56
C ALA A 182 0.57 16.44 -13.09
N ILE A 183 1.33 15.49 -12.55
CA ILE A 183 1.19 14.98 -11.20
C ILE A 183 2.54 15.05 -10.50
N LEU A 184 2.56 15.69 -9.34
CA LEU A 184 3.69 15.69 -8.43
C LEU A 184 3.60 14.49 -7.50
N LEU A 185 4.61 13.62 -7.55
CA LEU A 185 4.79 12.50 -6.64
C LEU A 185 5.79 12.89 -5.56
N VAL A 186 5.42 12.70 -4.30
CA VAL A 186 6.27 13.04 -3.15
C VAL A 186 6.44 11.83 -2.25
N TYR A 187 7.69 11.50 -1.99
CA TYR A 187 8.12 10.52 -1.00
C TYR A 187 8.79 11.26 0.15
N VAL A 188 8.64 10.72 1.35
CA VAL A 188 9.24 11.24 2.57
C VAL A 188 10.14 10.20 3.19
N ARG A 189 11.32 10.64 3.61
CA ARG A 189 12.25 9.86 4.41
C ARG A 189 12.35 10.49 5.79
N HIS A 190 12.10 9.71 6.84
CA HIS A 190 12.10 10.20 8.22
C HIS A 190 12.67 9.14 9.16
N VAL A 191 13.02 9.56 10.39
CA VAL A 191 13.47 8.65 11.44
C VAL A 191 12.23 8.12 12.17
N TRP A 192 12.17 6.83 12.40
CA TRP A 192 11.15 6.20 13.23
C TRP A 192 11.73 4.96 13.89
N ASP A 193 11.59 4.87 15.21
CA ASP A 193 12.05 3.72 16.00
C ASP A 193 13.56 3.42 15.82
N GLY A 194 14.38 4.48 15.70
CA GLY A 194 15.83 4.37 15.51
C GLY A 194 16.28 4.11 14.06
N ASP A 195 15.36 3.83 13.14
CA ASP A 195 15.66 3.53 11.74
C ASP A 195 15.16 4.61 10.78
N LEU A 196 15.82 4.70 9.62
CA LEU A 196 15.35 5.52 8.50
C LEU A 196 14.26 4.77 7.72
N GLN A 197 13.08 5.37 7.66
CA GLN A 197 11.93 4.86 6.91
C GLN A 197 11.68 5.74 5.70
N GLU A 198 11.39 5.13 4.56
CA GLU A 198 10.94 5.81 3.34
C GLU A 198 9.49 5.41 3.05
N GLN A 199 8.63 6.41 2.83
CA GLN A 199 7.22 6.18 2.57
C GLN A 199 6.71 7.12 1.49
N PHE A 200 5.72 6.66 0.74
CA PHE A 200 4.97 7.50 -0.17
C PHE A 200 4.11 8.49 0.64
N LEU A 201 4.27 9.79 0.37
CA LEU A 201 3.60 10.85 1.13
C LEU A 201 2.35 11.35 0.42
N CYS A 202 2.45 11.65 -0.88
CA CYS A 202 1.29 12.05 -1.69
C CYS A 202 1.55 11.99 -3.20
N SER A 203 0.45 12.00 -3.93
CA SER A 203 0.34 12.37 -5.33
C SER A 203 -0.53 13.62 -5.40
N ARG A 204 -0.09 14.66 -6.10
CA ARG A 204 -0.83 15.92 -6.22
C ARG A 204 -0.91 16.36 -7.67
N ASP A 205 -2.14 16.60 -8.12
CA ASP A 205 -2.38 17.16 -9.44
C ASP A 205 -1.89 18.61 -9.50
N LEU A 206 -1.32 18.99 -10.64
CA LEU A 206 -0.90 20.35 -10.96
C LEU A 206 -1.83 20.89 -12.05
N PRO A 207 -2.99 21.47 -11.70
CA PRO A 207 -4.07 21.74 -12.64
C PRO A 207 -3.78 22.89 -13.61
N THR A 208 -2.87 23.81 -13.23
CA THR A 208 -2.60 25.03 -14.00
C THR A 208 -1.28 24.94 -14.75
N THR A 209 -0.16 24.95 -14.04
CA THR A 209 1.17 24.92 -14.65
C THR A 209 2.15 24.08 -13.83
N THR A 210 3.22 23.64 -14.47
CA THR A 210 4.38 22.99 -13.84
C THR A 210 5.48 23.99 -13.50
N LYS A 211 5.13 25.28 -13.36
CA LYS A 211 6.08 26.28 -12.87
C LYS A 211 6.45 25.96 -11.44
N ALA A 212 7.69 26.25 -11.11
CA ALA A 212 8.24 26.04 -9.77
C ALA A 212 7.43 26.65 -8.63
N GLU A 213 6.75 27.77 -8.89
CA GLU A 213 5.87 28.41 -7.91
C GLU A 213 4.64 27.58 -7.58
N ASP A 214 3.96 27.07 -8.61
CA ASP A 214 2.74 26.28 -8.46
C ASP A 214 3.06 24.93 -7.77
N ILE A 215 4.19 24.32 -8.14
CA ILE A 215 4.70 23.10 -7.49
C ILE A 215 5.00 23.38 -6.01
N PHE A 216 5.75 24.45 -5.71
CA PHE A 216 6.08 24.81 -4.34
C PHE A 216 4.83 25.11 -3.51
N ASN A 217 3.90 25.93 -4.02
CA ASN A 217 2.68 26.30 -3.29
C ASN A 217 1.80 25.06 -3.02
N THR A 218 1.67 24.17 -4.00
CA THR A 218 0.94 22.90 -3.84
C THR A 218 1.54 22.06 -2.72
N LEU A 219 2.87 21.97 -2.69
CA LEU A 219 3.59 21.22 -1.67
C LEU A 219 3.50 21.89 -0.29
N ASP A 220 3.69 23.21 -0.21
CA ASP A 220 3.66 23.99 1.01
C ASP A 220 2.29 23.91 1.70
N LEU A 221 1.21 24.10 0.94
CA LEU A 221 -0.16 23.92 1.43
C LEU A 221 -0.39 22.51 1.96
N TYR A 222 0.15 21.51 1.27
CA TYR A 222 -0.01 20.13 1.70
C TYR A 222 0.75 19.82 2.98
N LEU A 223 2.04 20.17 3.06
CA LEU A 223 2.85 19.94 4.26
C LEU A 223 2.29 20.72 5.45
N SER A 224 1.83 21.95 5.23
CA SER A 224 1.12 22.75 6.24
C SER A 224 -0.15 22.06 6.73
N SER A 225 -0.92 21.42 5.84
CA SER A 225 -2.11 20.64 6.24
C SER A 225 -1.77 19.40 7.08
N LEU A 226 -0.54 18.91 6.99
CA LEU A 226 -0.01 17.83 7.83
C LEU A 226 0.70 18.36 9.09
N GLY A 227 0.75 19.69 9.30
CA GLY A 227 1.48 20.30 10.41
C GLY A 227 3.00 20.11 10.33
N LEU A 228 3.56 19.93 9.14
CA LEU A 228 5.00 19.76 8.94
C LEU A 228 5.66 21.10 8.64
N SER A 229 6.67 21.46 9.45
CA SER A 229 7.47 22.67 9.25
C SER A 229 8.70 22.38 8.40
N TRP A 230 8.95 23.25 7.44
CA TRP A 230 10.17 23.27 6.62
C TRP A 230 11.46 23.34 7.42
N GLU A 231 11.43 23.87 8.64
CA GLU A 231 12.58 23.94 9.54
C GLU A 231 13.23 22.57 9.80
N TYR A 232 12.42 21.51 9.85
CA TYR A 232 12.88 20.14 10.08
C TYR A 232 13.21 19.39 8.79
N CYS A 233 13.04 20.02 7.63
CA CYS A 233 13.43 19.45 6.35
C CYS A 233 14.95 19.58 6.20
N VAL A 234 15.64 18.45 6.08
CA VAL A 234 17.12 18.40 5.98
C VAL A 234 17.61 17.89 4.62
N GLY A 235 16.72 17.34 3.80
CA GLY A 235 17.09 16.74 2.52
C GLY A 235 16.03 16.92 1.45
N ILE A 236 16.46 17.20 0.23
CA ILE A 236 15.59 17.39 -0.94
C ILE A 236 16.19 16.60 -2.10
N THR A 237 15.40 15.75 -2.76
CA THR A 237 15.84 15.01 -3.94
C THR A 237 14.89 15.26 -5.11
N THR A 238 15.42 15.65 -6.27
CA THR A 238 14.61 15.91 -7.49
C THR A 238 15.30 15.38 -8.74
N ASP A 239 14.59 15.28 -9.86
CA ASP A 239 15.08 14.83 -11.18
C ASP A 239 16.08 15.78 -11.86
N GLY A 240 16.29 16.97 -11.31
CA GLY A 240 17.19 17.99 -11.85
C GLY A 240 16.58 18.84 -12.97
N ALA A 241 15.29 18.72 -13.27
CA ALA A 241 14.65 19.56 -14.28
C ALA A 241 14.80 21.06 -13.96
N ALA A 242 14.76 21.91 -14.99
CA ALA A 242 14.94 23.35 -14.84
C ALA A 242 13.87 24.00 -13.94
N SER A 243 12.64 23.48 -13.97
CA SER A 243 11.56 23.88 -13.04
C SER A 243 11.91 23.54 -11.58
N MET A 244 12.60 22.42 -11.34
CA MET A 244 12.99 21.99 -9.99
C MET A 244 14.23 22.72 -9.48
N THR A 245 15.26 22.89 -10.31
CA THR A 245 16.60 23.33 -9.88
C THR A 245 17.01 24.72 -10.38
N GLY A 246 16.14 25.43 -11.11
CA GLY A 246 16.44 26.73 -11.70
C GLY A 246 17.02 27.73 -10.69
N LYS A 247 18.17 28.32 -11.03
CA LYS A 247 18.95 29.22 -10.15
C LYS A 247 18.16 30.40 -9.57
N HIS A 248 17.18 30.91 -10.32
CA HIS A 248 16.42 32.09 -9.92
C HIS A 248 15.06 31.78 -9.33
N SER A 249 14.40 30.72 -9.79
CA SER A 249 12.99 30.47 -9.53
C SER A 249 12.63 29.02 -9.22
N GLY A 250 13.60 28.10 -9.21
CA GLY A 250 13.34 26.66 -9.07
C GLY A 250 12.73 26.27 -7.72
N VAL A 251 12.01 25.14 -7.70
CA VAL A 251 11.35 24.60 -6.50
C VAL A 251 12.34 24.43 -5.35
N VAL A 252 13.52 23.87 -5.64
CA VAL A 252 14.59 23.65 -4.66
C VAL A 252 15.02 24.96 -4.01
N LYS A 253 15.20 26.03 -4.80
CA LYS A 253 15.55 27.34 -4.25
C LYS A 253 14.48 27.86 -3.28
N ARG A 254 13.20 27.79 -3.68
CA ARG A 254 12.08 28.22 -2.84
C ARG A 254 11.98 27.41 -1.54
N ILE A 255 12.28 26.11 -1.59
CA ILE A 255 12.37 25.28 -0.38
C ILE A 255 13.54 25.70 0.49
N LEU A 256 14.73 25.93 -0.08
CA LEU A 256 15.92 26.34 0.68
C LEU A 256 15.74 27.72 1.36
N GLU A 257 14.90 28.60 0.82
CA GLU A 257 14.50 29.85 1.47
C GLU A 257 13.68 29.62 2.76
N ARG A 258 12.95 28.49 2.86
CA ARG A 258 12.19 28.08 4.06
C ARG A 258 12.95 27.08 4.95
N ALA A 259 13.84 26.30 4.36
CA ALA A 259 14.63 25.24 4.99
C ALA A 259 16.13 25.45 4.68
N PRO A 260 16.78 26.45 5.30
CA PRO A 260 18.15 26.82 4.95
C PRO A 260 19.18 25.73 5.29
N ASN A 261 18.85 24.81 6.20
CA ASN A 261 19.70 23.69 6.58
C ASN A 261 19.51 22.45 5.67
N ALA A 262 18.56 22.49 4.73
CA ALA A 262 18.32 21.38 3.83
C ALA A 262 19.43 21.26 2.77
N THR A 263 19.81 20.02 2.45
CA THR A 263 20.71 19.75 1.33
C THR A 263 19.94 19.19 0.15
N TRP A 264 20.15 19.76 -1.04
CA TRP A 264 19.60 19.21 -2.26
C TRP A 264 20.54 18.19 -2.89
N ASN A 265 19.98 17.06 -3.33
CA ASN A 265 20.64 16.04 -4.11
C ASN A 265 19.91 15.82 -5.43
N HIS A 266 20.65 15.75 -6.53
CA HIS A 266 20.09 15.33 -7.81
C HIS A 266 19.85 13.81 -7.78
N CYS A 267 18.64 13.38 -8.13
CA CYS A 267 18.22 11.98 -8.14
C CYS A 267 19.24 11.09 -8.84
N PHE A 268 19.80 10.13 -8.10
CA PHE A 268 20.87 9.25 -8.60
C PHE A 268 20.44 8.47 -9.85
N LEU A 269 19.17 8.08 -9.95
CA LEU A 269 18.66 7.36 -11.12
C LEU A 269 18.66 8.26 -12.36
N HIS A 270 18.24 9.52 -12.22
CA HIS A 270 18.28 10.49 -13.30
C HIS A 270 19.72 10.87 -13.67
N ARG A 271 20.62 11.02 -12.68
CA ARG A 271 22.05 11.24 -12.93
C ARG A 271 22.69 10.09 -13.68
N GLU A 272 22.43 8.85 -13.26
CA GLU A 272 22.92 7.65 -13.93
C GLU A 272 22.40 7.60 -15.37
N ALA A 273 21.11 7.87 -15.58
CA ALA A 273 20.51 7.92 -16.91
C ALA A 273 21.13 9.01 -17.79
N LEU A 274 21.40 10.20 -17.25
CA LEU A 274 22.07 11.29 -17.97
C LEU A 274 23.54 10.98 -18.28
N ALA A 275 24.26 10.39 -17.34
CA ALA A 275 25.63 9.93 -17.56
C ALA A 275 25.68 8.84 -18.64
N ALA A 276 24.69 7.96 -18.67
CA ALA A 276 24.55 6.94 -19.71
C ALA A 276 24.17 7.52 -21.08
N LYS A 277 23.56 8.71 -21.16
CA LYS A 277 23.37 9.42 -22.43
C LYS A 277 24.67 10.04 -22.95
N ASN A 278 25.54 10.50 -22.04
CA ASN A 278 26.84 11.08 -22.37
C ASN A 278 27.97 10.04 -22.32
N MET A 279 27.71 8.83 -22.83
CA MET A 279 28.75 7.80 -22.91
C MET A 279 29.83 8.18 -23.94
N VAL A 280 31.04 7.68 -23.72
CA VAL A 280 32.14 7.81 -24.68
C VAL A 280 31.65 7.29 -26.05
N PRO A 281 31.91 7.98 -27.18
CA PRO A 281 31.35 7.64 -28.49
C PRO A 281 31.50 6.15 -28.87
N LEU A 282 32.62 5.53 -28.50
CA LEU A 282 32.90 4.12 -28.76
C LEU A 282 31.99 3.15 -28.00
N LEU A 283 31.50 3.53 -26.81
CA LEU A 283 30.56 2.74 -26.01
C LEU A 283 29.11 2.97 -26.47
N ASP A 284 28.79 4.18 -26.91
CA ASP A 284 27.49 4.51 -27.50
C ASP A 284 27.28 3.80 -28.84
N GLU A 285 28.32 3.75 -29.67
CA GLU A 285 28.32 2.96 -30.91
C GLU A 285 28.10 1.47 -30.62
N ALA A 286 28.80 0.92 -29.62
CA ALA A 286 28.63 -0.47 -29.22
C ALA A 286 27.19 -0.75 -28.76
N LEU A 287 26.60 0.12 -27.94
CA LEU A 287 25.21 0.00 -27.49
C LEU A 287 24.22 0.11 -28.65
N THR A 288 24.44 1.06 -29.56
CA THR A 288 23.61 1.25 -30.77
C THR A 288 23.64 0.00 -31.65
N ASN A 289 24.81 -0.60 -31.84
CA ASN A 289 24.96 -1.84 -32.58
C ASN A 289 24.23 -3.00 -31.91
N VAL A 290 24.30 -3.13 -30.58
CA VAL A 290 23.50 -4.10 -29.82
C VAL A 290 22.00 -3.91 -30.07
N ILE A 291 21.50 -2.67 -29.99
CA ILE A 291 20.07 -2.37 -30.25
C ILE A 291 19.67 -2.77 -31.67
N LYS A 292 20.50 -2.46 -32.67
CA LYS A 292 20.25 -2.86 -34.07
C LYS A 292 20.18 -4.38 -34.24
N VAL A 293 21.07 -5.13 -33.59
CA VAL A 293 21.05 -6.60 -33.61
C VAL A 293 19.78 -7.14 -32.96
N VAL A 294 19.41 -6.64 -31.78
CA VAL A 294 18.19 -7.04 -31.08
C VAL A 294 16.95 -6.79 -31.94
N ASN A 295 16.86 -5.60 -32.55
CA ASN A 295 15.76 -5.24 -33.43
C ASN A 295 15.72 -6.11 -34.69
N HIS A 296 16.89 -6.48 -35.23
CA HIS A 296 16.98 -7.40 -36.37
C HIS A 296 16.42 -8.78 -36.05
N ILE A 297 16.80 -9.35 -34.90
CA ILE A 297 16.28 -10.65 -34.43
C ILE A 297 14.76 -10.57 -34.21
N LYS A 298 14.28 -9.46 -33.63
CA LYS A 298 12.87 -9.23 -33.29
C LYS A 298 12.02 -8.68 -34.43
N ARG A 299 12.57 -8.46 -35.63
CA ARG A 299 11.87 -7.82 -36.77
C ARG A 299 10.55 -8.49 -37.16
N SER A 300 10.40 -9.78 -36.87
CA SER A 300 9.16 -10.51 -37.12
C SER A 300 8.96 -11.66 -36.13
N ALA A 301 7.70 -12.07 -35.98
CA ALA A 301 7.34 -13.23 -35.16
C ALA A 301 8.03 -14.51 -35.65
N LYS A 302 8.21 -14.67 -36.97
CA LYS A 302 8.95 -15.80 -37.55
C LYS A 302 10.42 -15.78 -37.10
N SER A 303 11.09 -14.64 -37.25
CA SER A 303 12.51 -14.46 -36.87
C SER A 303 12.72 -14.75 -35.38
N SER A 304 11.84 -14.23 -34.52
CA SER A 304 11.89 -14.45 -33.08
C SER A 304 11.72 -15.92 -32.69
N ARG A 305 10.81 -16.65 -33.37
CA ARG A 305 10.60 -18.08 -33.13
C ARG A 305 11.80 -18.92 -33.60
N CYS A 306 12.37 -18.60 -34.76
CA CYS A 306 13.57 -19.27 -35.28
C CYS A 306 14.75 -19.09 -34.32
N PHE A 307 15.01 -17.87 -33.84
CA PHE A 307 16.05 -17.61 -32.85
C PHE A 307 15.81 -18.37 -31.54
N SER A 308 14.56 -18.42 -31.08
CA SER A 308 14.22 -19.15 -29.86
C SER A 308 14.43 -20.67 -29.99
N HIS A 309 14.20 -21.23 -31.17
CA HIS A 309 14.50 -22.64 -31.44
C HIS A 309 16.02 -22.89 -31.42
N LEU A 310 16.79 -22.02 -32.07
CA LEU A 310 18.25 -22.10 -32.06
C LEU A 310 18.84 -22.06 -30.63
N CYS A 311 18.33 -21.15 -29.78
CA CYS A 311 18.76 -21.09 -28.37
C CYS A 311 18.41 -22.39 -27.61
N LYS A 312 17.29 -23.04 -27.96
CA LYS A 312 16.91 -24.34 -27.37
C LYS A 312 17.90 -25.43 -27.75
N ASP A 313 18.26 -25.47 -29.03
CA ASP A 313 19.11 -26.51 -29.60
C ASP A 313 20.55 -26.38 -29.09
N LEU A 314 20.99 -25.15 -28.79
CA LEU A 314 22.30 -24.84 -28.20
C LEU A 314 22.30 -24.93 -26.65
N GLY A 315 21.17 -25.23 -26.02
CA GLY A 315 21.08 -25.44 -24.57
C GLY A 315 21.20 -24.17 -23.72
N SER A 316 20.86 -23.01 -24.28
CA SER A 316 20.99 -21.71 -23.60
C SER A 316 19.95 -21.55 -22.50
N GLU A 317 20.31 -20.87 -21.40
CA GLU A 317 19.37 -20.55 -20.31
C GLU A 317 18.29 -19.53 -20.74
N HIS A 318 18.62 -18.67 -21.70
CA HIS A 318 17.72 -17.67 -22.24
C HIS A 318 17.22 -18.07 -23.63
N MET A 319 15.89 -18.10 -23.80
CA MET A 319 15.26 -18.54 -25.04
C MET A 319 14.95 -17.39 -26.00
N GLN A 320 15.12 -16.14 -25.57
CA GLN A 320 14.80 -14.94 -26.33
C GLN A 320 15.62 -13.76 -25.86
N VAL A 321 16.01 -12.89 -26.78
CA VAL A 321 16.57 -11.57 -26.43
C VAL A 321 15.45 -10.63 -25.97
N LEU A 322 15.73 -9.76 -25.01
CA LEU A 322 14.77 -8.76 -24.50
C LEU A 322 14.68 -7.54 -25.42
N TYR A 323 13.47 -6.98 -25.60
CA TYR A 323 13.29 -5.73 -26.34
C TYR A 323 13.82 -4.55 -25.51
N HIS A 324 14.48 -3.60 -26.17
CA HIS A 324 14.84 -2.33 -25.55
C HIS A 324 13.65 -1.39 -25.61
N SER A 325 13.15 -0.94 -24.45
CA SER A 325 12.22 0.19 -24.37
C SER A 325 12.95 1.37 -23.73
N GLU A 326 12.90 2.53 -24.40
CA GLU A 326 13.49 3.78 -23.91
C GLU A 326 12.89 4.22 -22.57
N VAL A 327 11.64 3.82 -22.30
CA VAL A 327 10.81 4.27 -21.17
C VAL A 327 11.28 3.71 -19.81
N HIS A 328 12.07 2.64 -19.78
CA HIS A 328 12.56 2.07 -18.53
C HIS A 328 14.05 1.73 -18.61
N TRP A 329 14.92 2.61 -18.11
CA TRP A 329 16.38 2.44 -18.11
C TRP A 329 16.85 1.11 -17.47
N LEU A 330 16.07 0.53 -16.54
CA LEU A 330 16.30 -0.81 -15.99
C LEU A 330 16.35 -1.91 -17.08
N SER A 331 15.73 -1.68 -18.25
CA SER A 331 15.74 -2.58 -19.41
C SER A 331 17.11 -2.68 -20.07
N ARG A 332 17.91 -1.59 -20.13
CA ARG A 332 19.18 -1.56 -20.87
C ARG A 332 20.19 -2.59 -20.38
N GLY A 333 20.40 -2.66 -19.07
CA GLY A 333 21.35 -3.65 -18.53
C GLY A 333 20.82 -5.09 -18.55
N LYS A 334 19.50 -5.31 -18.48
CA LYS A 334 18.91 -6.65 -18.68
C LYS A 334 19.07 -7.11 -20.13
N VAL A 335 18.82 -6.21 -21.09
CA VAL A 335 19.05 -6.44 -22.51
C VAL A 335 20.52 -6.75 -22.76
N LEU A 336 21.46 -5.95 -22.23
CA LEU A 336 22.89 -6.19 -22.39
C LEU A 336 23.34 -7.53 -21.78
N SER A 337 22.83 -7.90 -20.58
CA SER A 337 23.23 -9.16 -19.92
C SER A 337 22.79 -10.35 -20.76
N CYS A 338 21.50 -10.38 -21.11
CA CYS A 338 20.91 -11.41 -21.95
C CYS A 338 21.59 -11.47 -23.33
N PHE A 339 21.91 -10.32 -23.93
CA PHE A 339 22.64 -10.25 -25.20
C PHE A 339 24.04 -10.85 -25.12
N TYR A 340 24.80 -10.54 -24.06
CA TYR A 340 26.17 -11.00 -23.92
C TYR A 340 26.28 -12.48 -23.52
N GLU A 341 25.31 -12.97 -22.76
CA GLU A 341 25.15 -14.39 -22.45
C GLU A 341 24.82 -15.16 -23.74
N LEU A 342 23.91 -14.64 -24.57
CA LEU A 342 23.53 -15.23 -25.85
C LEU A 342 24.45 -14.90 -27.03
N LYS A 343 25.67 -14.38 -26.80
CA LYS A 343 26.53 -13.87 -27.88
C LYS A 343 26.85 -14.94 -28.93
N THR A 344 26.97 -16.20 -28.52
CA THR A 344 27.32 -17.32 -29.42
C THR A 344 26.11 -17.66 -30.30
N GLU A 345 24.94 -17.77 -29.69
CA GLU A 345 23.67 -18.05 -30.35
C GLU A 345 23.29 -16.92 -31.31
N ILE A 346 23.52 -15.68 -30.91
CA ILE A 346 23.29 -14.49 -31.73
C ILE A 346 24.24 -14.49 -32.93
N ALA A 347 25.54 -14.74 -32.71
CA ALA A 347 26.50 -14.82 -33.80
C ALA A 347 26.09 -15.90 -34.81
N THR A 348 25.78 -17.12 -34.35
CA THR A 348 25.31 -18.22 -35.19
C THR A 348 24.06 -17.85 -35.98
N PHE A 349 23.05 -17.27 -35.32
CA PHE A 349 21.81 -16.86 -35.98
C PHE A 349 22.04 -15.79 -37.05
N LEU A 350 22.89 -14.81 -36.79
CA LEU A 350 23.21 -13.74 -37.73
C LEU A 350 23.98 -14.26 -38.94
N SER A 351 24.91 -15.20 -38.74
CA SER A 351 25.64 -15.86 -39.82
C SER A 351 24.70 -16.71 -40.69
N GLU A 352 23.82 -17.51 -40.09
CA GLU A 352 22.84 -18.33 -40.83
C GLU A 352 21.84 -17.49 -41.64
N THR A 353 21.54 -16.28 -41.16
CA THR A 353 20.62 -15.35 -41.82
C THR A 353 21.30 -14.36 -42.76
N ASN A 354 22.63 -14.50 -42.99
CA ASN A 354 23.47 -13.59 -43.78
C ASN A 354 23.27 -12.12 -43.39
N SER A 355 23.22 -11.86 -42.08
CA SER A 355 23.02 -10.52 -41.54
C SER A 355 24.34 -9.73 -41.54
N PRO A 356 24.35 -8.45 -41.94
CA PRO A 356 25.57 -7.62 -41.91
C PRO A 356 26.08 -7.38 -40.48
N TYR A 357 25.28 -7.70 -39.47
CA TYR A 357 25.68 -7.60 -38.07
C TYR A 357 26.51 -8.79 -37.57
N ALA A 358 26.67 -9.86 -38.35
CA ALA A 358 27.48 -11.02 -37.98
C ALA A 358 28.96 -10.62 -37.76
N GLU A 359 29.49 -9.75 -38.63
CA GLU A 359 30.88 -9.26 -38.59
C GLU A 359 31.24 -8.53 -37.28
N LEU A 360 30.24 -8.01 -36.56
CA LEU A 360 30.45 -7.37 -35.25
C LEU A 360 31.00 -8.35 -34.21
N PHE A 361 30.65 -9.64 -34.32
CA PHE A 361 31.05 -10.68 -33.37
C PHE A 361 32.48 -11.18 -33.60
N ASP A 362 33.05 -10.91 -34.77
CA ASP A 362 34.47 -11.18 -35.07
C ASP A 362 35.40 -10.08 -34.50
N ASN A 363 34.83 -8.94 -34.09
CA ASN A 363 35.56 -7.82 -33.52
C ASN A 363 35.69 -7.97 -31.99
N GLU A 364 36.80 -8.55 -31.53
CA GLU A 364 37.08 -8.72 -30.09
C GLU A 364 37.01 -7.41 -29.31
N MET A 365 37.51 -6.31 -29.88
CA MET A 365 37.46 -4.99 -29.24
C MET A 365 36.03 -4.49 -29.07
N TRP A 366 35.12 -4.79 -30.00
CA TRP A 366 33.71 -4.49 -29.86
C TRP A 366 33.06 -5.33 -28.75
N LEU A 367 33.34 -6.64 -28.69
CA LEU A 367 32.84 -7.51 -27.62
C LEU A 367 33.33 -7.08 -26.23
N VAL A 368 34.58 -6.62 -26.11
CA VAL A 368 35.12 -6.03 -24.88
C VAL A 368 34.38 -4.74 -24.51
N ARG A 369 34.02 -3.90 -25.48
CA ARG A 369 33.20 -2.69 -25.23
C ARG A 369 31.80 -3.04 -24.75
N VAL A 370 31.16 -4.06 -25.33
CA VAL A 370 29.87 -4.58 -24.87
C VAL A 370 29.98 -5.15 -23.44
N ALA A 371 31.05 -5.89 -23.14
CA ALA A 371 31.32 -6.37 -21.78
C ALA A 371 31.57 -5.21 -20.78
N LYS A 372 32.21 -4.13 -21.24
CA LYS A 372 32.44 -2.93 -20.42
C LYS A 372 31.15 -2.18 -20.09
N LEU A 373 30.18 -2.16 -21.02
CA LEU A 373 28.82 -1.65 -20.77
C LEU A 373 28.08 -2.44 -19.69
N LEU A 374 28.38 -3.74 -19.51
CA LEU A 374 27.84 -4.56 -18.41
C LEU A 374 28.51 -4.22 -17.07
N CYS A 375 29.84 -4.08 -17.08
CA CYS A 375 30.63 -3.91 -15.87
C CYS A 375 30.51 -2.50 -15.24
N SER A 376 30.31 -1.46 -16.05
CA SER A 376 30.11 -0.09 -15.56
C SER A 376 28.91 0.05 -14.60
N ARG A 377 27.97 -0.91 -14.63
CA ARG A 377 26.79 -0.93 -13.75
C ARG A 377 27.00 -1.64 -12.42
N LYS A 378 27.94 -2.59 -12.31
CA LYS A 378 28.21 -3.27 -11.02
C LYS A 378 28.92 -2.35 -10.01
N ARG A 379 29.58 -1.28 -10.49
CA ARG A 379 30.25 -0.29 -9.62
C ARG A 379 29.34 0.84 -9.12
N SER A 380 28.16 1.05 -9.72
CA SER A 380 27.22 2.10 -9.29
C SER A 380 26.29 1.66 -8.15
N HIS A 381 26.32 0.40 -7.71
CA HIS A 381 25.53 -0.12 -6.57
C HIS A 381 26.32 -0.20 -5.25
N CYS A 382 27.57 0.27 -5.21
CA CYS A 382 28.42 0.29 -3.99
C CYS A 382 28.92 1.71 -3.63
N GLY A 383 28.15 2.75 -3.95
CA GLY A 383 28.47 4.13 -3.60
C GLY A 383 27.48 4.70 -2.61
#